data_AF-A0A8T2H648-F1
#
_entry.id   AF-A0A8T2H648-F1
#
_cell.length_a   1.000
_cell.length_b   1.000
_cell.length_c   1.000
_cell.angle_alpha   90.00
_cell.angle_beta   90.00
_cell.angle_gamma   90.00
#
_symmetry.space_group_name_H-M   'P 1'
#
loop_
_entity.id
_entity.type
_entity.pdbx_description
1 polymer ?
#
loop_
_entity_poly.entity_id
_entity_poly.type
_entity_poly.pdbx_seq_one_letter_code
_entity_poly.pdbx_strand_id
1 'polypeptide(L)'
;MFNKLSSMAYGSFGVSSKALVYCRPCYGSIRDLPFSLRTSTIGHCGCVGAIAAPRNVVKPRKEESRDFSGARGSNKDKSMPWKKLDANEFGIQRSMIPDSTRMVLNKLKKKGFQVYLVGGCVRDLILDRIPKDFDVITTAELKEVRKVFPGCQIVGRRFPICHVYVDDIIIEVSSFSTSARTGKAPNKSFRRPAGCDERDYIRWKNCLQRDFTVNGLMFDPSENVVYDYIGGVEDLRNSKVRTVSAANLSFVEDTARILRAIRIAARLGFSLTKDVAISVKELSSSLLRLDPSRIRMEINYMLAYGSAEASLRLLWRFGLMEILLPIQASYLVSQGFRRRDGRSNMLLSLFRNLDRLVAPDRPCSEFLWIGILAFHKALVDQPRDPTVVASFCLAIYSEVSLSEAIAIARSNSKQHNSHFQELSSPEKDTADSESKISQQVIKLAESIRSAARKLNNRDYIANAMSKYPQAPGSDMVFLSRLMLERVEKMFGNVRRKENQERDDVPSLERRINYKSLALGDFHETRRVFARIVFDTIYPLA
;
A
#
# COMPACT_ATOMS: atom_id res chain seq x y z
N MET A 1 -3.34 63.97 3.10
CA MET A 1 -4.06 64.02 1.80
C MET A 1 -4.46 62.60 1.44
N PHE A 2 -5.61 62.15 1.95
CA PHE A 2 -6.91 62.01 1.23
C PHE A 2 -6.99 60.68 0.45
N ASN A 3 -7.48 59.59 1.06
CA ASN A 3 -8.88 59.13 1.19
C ASN A 3 -9.65 58.84 -0.12
N LYS A 4 -10.20 57.61 -0.15
CA LYS A 4 -11.54 57.18 -0.63
C LYS A 4 -11.88 57.17 -2.13
N LEU A 5 -12.32 55.98 -2.55
CA LEU A 5 -13.54 55.58 -3.29
C LEU A 5 -13.52 54.03 -3.22
N SER A 6 -14.28 53.27 -2.42
CA SER A 6 -15.72 53.15 -2.09
C SER A 6 -16.65 52.83 -3.26
N SER A 7 -17.26 51.64 -3.17
CA SER A 7 -18.69 51.34 -3.44
C SER A 7 -19.14 50.97 -4.87
N MET A 8 -19.54 49.70 -5.04
CA MET A 8 -20.83 49.17 -5.57
C MET A 8 -20.60 47.73 -6.10
N ALA A 9 -21.41 46.69 -5.86
CA ALA A 9 -22.78 46.61 -5.41
C ALA A 9 -23.06 45.29 -4.63
N TYR A 10 -23.85 45.41 -3.57
CA TYR A 10 -24.64 44.35 -2.96
C TYR A 10 -25.95 44.20 -3.75
N GLY A 11 -26.40 42.95 -3.93
CA GLY A 11 -27.75 42.63 -4.38
C GLY A 11 -28.33 41.51 -3.50
N SER A 12 -29.10 41.93 -2.50
CA SER A 12 -29.92 41.06 -1.64
C SER A 12 -31.21 40.67 -2.37
N PHE A 13 -31.61 39.40 -2.30
CA PHE A 13 -33.01 39.00 -2.30
C PHE A 13 -33.20 37.92 -1.23
N GLY A 14 -33.89 38.28 -0.16
CA GLY A 14 -34.62 37.32 0.67
C GLY A 14 -36.04 37.19 0.15
N VAL A 15 -36.68 36.04 0.41
CA VAL A 15 -37.99 35.89 1.05
C VAL A 15 -38.46 34.43 0.97
N SER A 16 -39.08 34.01 2.08
CA SER A 16 -40.07 32.94 2.27
C SER A 16 -39.64 31.52 2.67
N SER A 17 -39.77 31.31 3.97
CA SER A 17 -40.10 30.06 4.64
C SER A 17 -41.29 29.32 3.99
N LYS A 18 -41.10 28.07 3.60
CA LYS A 18 -42.14 27.02 3.67
C LYS A 18 -41.50 25.70 4.07
N ALA A 19 -42.06 25.15 5.14
CA ALA A 19 -41.77 23.84 5.67
C ALA A 19 -41.98 22.74 4.61
N LEU A 20 -41.02 21.82 4.51
CA LEU A 20 -41.26 20.50 3.93
C LEU A 20 -40.73 19.46 4.92
N VAL A 21 -41.72 18.80 5.51
CA VAL A 21 -41.65 17.68 6.44
C VAL A 21 -40.83 16.55 5.82
N TYR A 22 -39.67 16.24 6.40
CA TYR A 22 -38.99 14.98 6.12
C TYR A 22 -39.52 13.91 7.09
N CYS A 23 -40.37 13.04 6.57
CA CYS A 23 -40.82 11.81 7.22
C CYS A 23 -39.61 10.95 7.62
N ARG A 24 -39.55 10.61 8.90
CA ARG A 24 -38.77 9.47 9.42
C ARG A 24 -39.32 8.17 8.83
N PRO A 25 -38.49 7.23 8.35
CA PRO A 25 -38.89 5.85 8.28
C PRO A 25 -38.69 5.21 9.67
N CYS A 26 -39.79 4.72 10.21
CA CYS A 26 -39.91 4.03 11.48
C CYS A 26 -39.02 2.79 11.57
N TYR A 27 -38.50 2.58 12.78
CA TYR A 27 -37.96 1.31 13.25
C TYR A 27 -39.04 0.22 13.15
N GLY A 28 -38.78 -0.81 12.35
CA GLY A 28 -39.54 -2.06 12.31
C GLY A 28 -38.69 -3.19 12.89
N SER A 29 -39.09 -3.66 14.08
CA SER A 29 -38.61 -4.86 14.74
C SER A 29 -38.69 -6.08 13.81
N ILE A 30 -37.57 -6.75 13.54
CA ILE A 30 -37.57 -8.15 13.07
C ILE A 30 -36.94 -9.00 14.18
N ARG A 31 -37.82 -9.67 14.91
CA ARG A 31 -37.52 -10.82 15.77
C ARG A 31 -37.38 -12.07 14.89
N ASP A 32 -36.39 -12.88 15.27
CA ASP A 32 -36.29 -14.34 15.16
C ASP A 32 -36.33 -15.05 13.79
N LEU A 33 -35.18 -15.67 13.45
CA LEU A 33 -34.96 -17.11 13.12
C LEU A 33 -33.81 -17.31 12.09
N PRO A 34 -33.11 -18.47 12.07
CA PRO A 34 -32.22 -19.00 13.09
C PRO A 34 -30.78 -19.19 12.53
N PHE A 35 -29.76 -18.72 13.24
CA PHE A 35 -28.36 -19.08 12.93
C PHE A 35 -28.04 -20.47 13.50
N SER A 36 -28.03 -21.48 12.63
CA SER A 36 -27.42 -22.78 12.93
C SER A 36 -25.90 -22.60 13.03
N LEU A 37 -25.40 -22.46 14.26
CA LEU A 37 -23.99 -22.56 14.60
C LEU A 37 -23.59 -24.03 14.51
N ARG A 38 -23.07 -24.47 13.37
CA ARG A 38 -22.14 -25.61 13.36
C ARG A 38 -20.76 -25.11 13.74
N THR A 39 -20.44 -25.29 15.02
CA THR A 39 -19.09 -25.32 15.55
C THR A 39 -18.26 -26.33 14.75
N SER A 40 -17.36 -25.82 13.89
CA SER A 40 -16.26 -26.62 13.38
C SER A 40 -15.06 -26.38 14.28
N THR A 41 -14.65 -27.47 14.93
CA THR A 41 -13.51 -27.64 15.81
C THR A 41 -12.28 -26.95 15.24
N ILE A 42 -11.66 -26.08 16.05
CA ILE A 42 -10.40 -25.41 15.74
C ILE A 42 -9.30 -26.48 15.72
N GLY A 43 -9.02 -27.00 14.53
CA GLY A 43 -7.83 -27.80 14.27
C GLY A 43 -6.58 -26.97 14.47
N HIS A 44 -5.61 -27.58 15.16
CA HIS A 44 -4.29 -27.04 15.49
C HIS A 44 -3.66 -26.19 14.38
N CYS A 45 -3.05 -25.08 14.80
CA CYS A 45 -2.27 -24.18 13.97
C CYS A 45 -0.99 -24.88 13.50
N GLY A 46 -1.07 -25.58 12.36
CA GLY A 46 0.09 -26.04 11.61
C GLY A 46 0.71 -24.89 10.84
N CYS A 47 1.94 -24.53 11.20
CA CYS A 47 2.83 -23.70 10.39
C CYS A 47 3.15 -24.39 9.05
N VAL A 48 3.38 -23.58 8.01
CA VAL A 48 4.18 -23.77 6.76
C VAL A 48 3.38 -23.14 5.58
N GLY A 49 3.94 -22.37 4.65
CA GLY A 49 5.34 -21.98 4.43
C GLY A 49 5.53 -20.47 4.46
N ALA A 50 6.64 -20.06 5.08
CA ALA A 50 7.18 -18.73 4.97
C ALA A 50 7.59 -18.50 3.50
N ILE A 51 7.10 -17.41 2.90
CA ILE A 51 7.87 -16.73 1.86
C ILE A 51 9.18 -16.33 2.55
N ALA A 52 10.31 -16.70 1.96
CA ALA A 52 11.66 -16.64 2.54
C ALA A 52 11.81 -15.52 3.59
N ALA A 53 12.04 -15.93 4.84
CA ALA A 53 12.32 -14.99 5.92
C ALA A 53 13.52 -14.11 5.52
N PRO A 54 13.50 -12.80 5.82
CA PRO A 54 14.65 -11.94 5.59
C PRO A 54 15.87 -12.51 6.33
N ARG A 55 17.02 -12.54 5.64
CA ARG A 55 18.25 -13.25 6.08
C ARG A 55 18.94 -12.71 7.34
N ASN A 56 18.45 -11.65 7.97
CA ASN A 56 19.05 -11.08 9.17
C ASN A 56 18.02 -11.00 10.30
N VAL A 57 17.75 -12.15 10.93
CA VAL A 57 17.10 -12.18 12.25
C VAL A 57 18.21 -12.14 13.30
N VAL A 58 18.19 -11.09 14.13
CA VAL A 58 19.02 -10.96 15.34
C VAL A 58 19.04 -12.29 16.08
N LYS A 59 20.23 -12.92 16.17
CA LYS A 59 20.39 -14.22 16.82
C LYS A 59 20.00 -14.10 18.30
N PRO A 60 19.13 -14.97 18.85
CA PRO A 60 18.91 -15.03 20.29
C PRO A 60 20.18 -15.58 20.97
N ARG A 61 20.71 -14.86 21.95
CA ARG A 61 21.67 -15.43 22.92
C ARG A 61 20.89 -16.38 23.85
N LYS A 62 21.47 -17.55 24.13
CA LYS A 62 20.97 -18.53 25.08
C LYS A 62 20.91 -17.90 26.48
N GLU A 63 19.72 -17.82 27.07
CA GLU A 63 19.59 -17.71 28.53
C GLU A 63 19.43 -19.12 29.09
N GLU A 64 20.22 -19.41 30.12
CA GLU A 64 20.27 -20.68 30.83
C GLU A 64 18.94 -20.98 31.53
N SER A 65 18.46 -22.20 31.35
CA SER A 65 17.29 -22.75 32.01
C SER A 65 17.51 -22.83 33.52
N ARG A 66 16.76 -22.03 34.28
CA ARG A 66 16.52 -22.29 35.71
C ARG A 66 15.08 -22.78 35.87
N ASP A 67 14.97 -24.04 36.27
CA ASP A 67 13.72 -24.68 36.67
C ASP A 67 13.07 -23.91 37.84
N PHE A 68 11.78 -23.64 37.72
CA PHE A 68 10.94 -23.29 38.87
C PHE A 68 9.63 -24.05 38.79
N SER A 69 9.58 -25.13 39.56
CA SER A 69 8.38 -25.87 39.93
C SER A 69 7.49 -25.05 40.86
N GLY A 70 6.20 -24.95 40.50
CA GLY A 70 5.05 -24.90 41.42
C GLY A 70 4.93 -23.78 42.45
N ALA A 71 4.11 -22.77 42.16
CA ALA A 71 3.22 -22.15 43.16
C ALA A 71 2.07 -21.39 42.47
N ARG A 72 0.82 -21.80 42.75
CA ARG A 72 -0.39 -21.02 42.44
C ARG A 72 -0.38 -19.74 43.27
N GLY A 73 -0.23 -18.59 42.62
CA GLY A 73 -0.24 -17.27 43.24
C GLY A 73 -0.84 -16.23 42.31
N SER A 74 -1.63 -15.34 42.90
CA SER A 74 -2.48 -14.27 42.36
C SER A 74 -2.03 -13.59 41.05
N ASN A 75 -3.04 -13.27 40.24
CA ASN A 75 -2.96 -12.57 38.95
C ASN A 75 -2.43 -11.13 39.13
N LYS A 76 -1.11 -10.97 39.28
CA LYS A 76 -0.43 -9.68 39.13
C LYS A 76 -0.27 -9.39 37.65
N ASP A 77 -0.98 -8.37 37.21
CA ASP A 77 -0.96 -7.77 35.88
C ASP A 77 0.49 -7.46 35.45
N LYS A 78 1.08 -8.31 34.59
CA LYS A 78 2.45 -8.16 34.10
C LYS A 78 2.49 -7.10 32.99
N SER A 79 2.40 -5.81 33.34
CA SER A 79 2.79 -4.78 32.38
C SER A 79 4.29 -4.91 32.12
N MET A 80 4.70 -5.25 30.90
CA MET A 80 6.13 -5.31 30.59
C MET A 80 6.79 -3.96 30.88
N PRO A 81 7.95 -3.93 31.53
CA PRO A 81 8.70 -2.69 31.71
C PRO A 81 9.09 -2.17 30.33
N TRP A 82 8.88 -0.87 30.11
CA TRP A 82 9.35 -0.16 28.93
C TRP A 82 10.88 -0.19 28.87
N LYS A 83 11.44 -0.09 27.66
CA LYS A 83 12.87 -0.32 27.43
C LYS A 83 13.53 0.90 26.79
N LYS A 84 14.71 1.25 27.28
CA LYS A 84 15.71 2.07 26.58
C LYS A 84 16.77 1.12 26.06
N LEU A 85 16.98 1.11 24.76
CA LEU A 85 17.85 0.15 24.08
C LEU A 85 18.92 0.93 23.32
N ASP A 86 20.17 0.48 23.35
CA ASP A 86 21.22 1.10 22.53
C ASP A 86 20.94 0.78 21.06
N ALA A 87 20.91 1.81 20.21
CA ALA A 87 20.66 1.67 18.78
C ALA A 87 21.74 0.82 18.09
N ASN A 88 22.94 0.74 18.67
CA ASN A 88 24.01 -0.15 18.20
C ASN A 88 23.63 -1.64 18.28
N GLU A 89 22.77 -2.04 19.23
CA GLU A 89 22.27 -3.42 19.34
C GLU A 89 21.46 -3.84 18.11
N PHE A 90 20.93 -2.87 17.37
CA PHE A 90 20.16 -3.07 16.14
C PHE A 90 20.97 -2.76 14.87
N GLY A 91 22.25 -2.43 15.00
CA GLY A 91 23.09 -2.03 13.86
C GLY A 91 22.71 -0.69 13.23
N ILE A 92 21.93 0.14 13.93
CA ILE A 92 21.50 1.45 13.41
C ILE A 92 22.71 2.38 13.40
N GLN A 93 23.08 2.84 12.20
CA GLN A 93 24.16 3.80 12.03
C GLN A 93 23.60 5.17 11.65
N ARG A 94 24.28 6.25 12.09
CA ARG A 94 23.92 7.63 11.72
C ARG A 94 24.00 7.88 10.20
N SER A 95 24.81 7.11 9.48
CA SER A 95 24.92 7.15 8.01
C SER A 95 23.66 6.67 7.30
N MET A 96 22.81 5.88 7.97
CA MET A 96 21.52 5.42 7.42
C MET A 96 20.45 6.52 7.43
N ILE A 97 20.72 7.65 8.11
CA ILE A 97 19.83 8.81 8.16
C ILE A 97 20.28 9.81 7.09
N PRO A 98 19.42 10.18 6.11
CA PRO A 98 19.77 11.14 5.07
C PRO A 98 20.21 12.48 5.62
N ASP A 99 21.14 13.14 4.91
CA ASP A 99 21.73 14.43 5.30
C ASP A 99 20.67 15.51 5.52
N SER A 100 19.65 15.53 4.67
CA SER A 100 18.50 16.42 4.78
C SER A 100 17.77 16.23 6.12
N THR A 101 17.48 14.99 6.50
CA THR A 101 16.87 14.64 7.80
C THR A 101 17.79 15.01 8.96
N ARG A 102 19.09 14.70 8.86
CA ARG A 102 20.08 15.07 9.89
C ARG A 102 20.15 16.59 10.07
N MET A 103 20.07 17.38 9.00
CA MET A 103 20.04 18.84 9.08
C MET A 103 18.82 19.32 9.88
N VAL A 104 17.63 18.78 9.63
CA VAL A 104 16.39 19.16 10.35
C VAL A 104 16.52 18.83 11.84
N LEU A 105 16.94 17.61 12.16
CA LEU A 105 17.16 17.16 13.54
C LEU A 105 18.16 18.09 14.27
N ASN A 106 19.30 18.37 13.65
CA ASN A 106 20.35 19.20 14.23
C ASN A 106 19.91 20.67 14.42
N LYS A 107 19.18 21.26 13.47
CA LYS A 107 18.68 22.64 13.59
C LYS A 107 17.69 22.80 14.74
N LEU A 108 16.76 21.85 14.89
CA LEU A 108 15.81 21.85 16.01
C LEU A 108 16.52 21.62 17.35
N LYS A 109 17.47 20.66 17.40
CA LYS A 109 18.24 20.39 18.63
C LYS A 109 19.08 21.60 19.06
N LYS A 110 19.72 22.31 18.11
CA LYS A 110 20.48 23.55 18.38
C LYS A 110 19.60 24.67 18.99
N LYS A 111 18.28 24.62 18.79
CA LYS A 111 17.33 25.55 19.40
C LYS A 111 16.80 25.07 20.77
N GLY A 112 17.33 23.98 21.31
CA GLY A 112 16.97 23.44 22.61
C GLY A 112 15.78 22.47 22.60
N PHE A 113 15.25 22.13 21.42
CA PHE A 113 14.14 21.19 21.32
C PHE A 113 14.63 19.74 21.32
N GLN A 114 13.84 18.85 21.92
CA GLN A 114 14.05 17.42 21.77
C GLN A 114 13.46 16.96 20.44
N VAL A 115 14.15 16.04 19.76
CA VAL A 115 13.76 15.53 18.45
C VAL A 115 13.96 14.03 18.38
N TYR A 116 13.01 13.34 17.76
CA TYR A 116 13.03 11.90 17.61
C TYR A 116 12.60 11.51 16.20
N LEU A 117 13.23 10.48 15.66
CA LEU A 117 12.69 9.73 14.53
C LEU A 117 11.63 8.76 15.05
N VAL A 118 10.55 8.56 14.31
CA VAL A 118 9.41 7.75 14.76
C VAL A 118 8.76 6.95 13.63
N GLY A 119 7.96 5.94 14.00
CA GLY A 119 7.09 5.28 13.03
C GLY A 119 7.81 4.26 12.16
N GLY A 120 7.44 4.26 10.88
CA GLY A 120 7.94 3.29 9.91
C GLY A 120 9.45 3.38 9.70
N CYS A 121 10.05 4.56 9.84
CA CYS A 121 11.48 4.74 9.65
C CYS A 121 12.31 4.01 10.70
N VAL A 122 11.96 4.13 11.99
CA VAL A 122 12.67 3.43 13.08
C VAL A 122 12.54 1.93 12.93
N ARG A 123 11.33 1.46 12.61
CA ARG A 123 11.07 0.04 12.33
C ARG A 123 11.93 -0.49 11.19
N ASP A 124 12.00 0.25 10.08
CA ASP A 124 12.75 -0.19 8.89
C ASP A 124 14.26 -0.16 9.16
N LEU A 125 14.77 0.86 9.89
CA LEU A 125 16.16 0.90 10.35
C LEU A 125 16.53 -0.31 11.23
N ILE A 126 15.68 -0.69 12.19
CA ILE A 126 15.91 -1.87 13.04
C ILE A 126 15.93 -3.18 12.24
N LEU A 127 15.18 -3.24 11.13
CA LEU A 127 15.12 -4.40 10.26
C LEU A 127 16.20 -4.39 9.16
N ASP A 128 17.15 -3.45 9.20
CA ASP A 128 18.16 -3.26 8.15
C ASP A 128 17.51 -3.09 6.76
N ARG A 129 16.45 -2.28 6.70
CA ARG A 129 15.69 -1.97 5.48
C ARG A 129 15.70 -0.48 5.22
N ILE A 130 15.55 -0.12 3.95
CA ILE A 130 15.47 1.28 3.51
C ILE A 130 14.10 1.87 3.92
N PRO A 131 14.06 2.91 4.78
CA PRO A 131 12.83 3.63 5.08
C PRO A 131 12.25 4.30 3.85
N LYS A 132 10.92 4.35 3.75
CA LYS A 132 10.23 5.11 2.69
C LYS A 132 10.37 6.62 2.90
N ASP A 133 10.18 7.04 4.13
CA ASP A 133 10.13 8.41 4.62
C ASP A 133 10.78 8.45 6.00
N PHE A 134 11.22 9.65 6.42
CA PHE A 134 11.78 9.90 7.75
C PHE A 134 10.91 10.92 8.48
N ASP A 135 10.06 10.42 9.36
CA ASP A 135 9.17 11.25 10.17
C ASP A 135 9.87 11.72 11.44
N VAL A 136 9.81 13.03 11.69
CA VAL A 136 10.38 13.67 12.88
C VAL A 136 9.24 14.06 13.82
N ILE A 137 9.43 13.81 15.11
CA ILE A 137 8.61 14.41 16.17
C ILE A 137 9.48 15.25 17.10
N THR A 138 8.95 16.40 17.54
CA THR A 138 9.68 17.34 18.37
C THR A 138 8.83 17.89 19.52
N THR A 139 9.50 18.37 20.57
CA THR A 139 8.87 19.15 21.64
C THR A 139 8.53 20.58 21.22
N ALA A 140 9.07 21.06 20.10
CA ALA A 140 8.69 22.36 19.54
C ALA A 140 7.21 22.36 19.12
N GLU A 141 6.52 23.47 19.37
CA GLU A 141 5.22 23.74 18.76
C GLU A 141 5.38 23.98 17.25
N LEU A 142 4.36 23.67 16.44
CA LEU A 142 4.45 23.84 14.97
C LEU A 142 4.77 25.29 14.55
N LYS A 143 4.32 26.27 15.33
CA LYS A 143 4.66 27.69 15.13
C LYS A 143 6.15 27.96 15.35
N GLU A 144 6.78 27.26 16.29
CA GLU A 144 8.21 27.35 16.56
C GLU A 144 9.02 26.64 15.48
N VAL A 145 8.57 25.46 15.02
CA VAL A 145 9.16 24.78 13.86
C VAL A 145 9.19 25.73 12.65
N ARG A 146 8.10 26.47 12.39
CA ARG A 146 8.03 27.47 11.32
C ARG A 146 9.01 28.65 11.53
N LYS A 147 9.32 29.04 12.77
CA LYS A 147 10.35 30.04 13.05
C LYS A 147 11.76 29.50 12.76
N VAL A 148 12.01 28.22 13.02
CA VAL A 148 13.30 27.56 12.73
C VAL A 148 13.50 27.32 11.24
N PHE A 149 12.43 27.02 10.51
CA PHE A 149 12.46 26.77 9.06
C PHE A 149 11.52 27.73 8.32
N PRO A 150 11.98 28.95 8.01
CA PRO A 150 11.26 29.86 7.13
C PRO A 150 11.03 29.18 5.77
N GLY A 151 9.76 28.93 5.42
CA GLY A 151 9.38 28.18 4.22
C GLY A 151 8.71 26.83 4.49
N CYS A 152 8.72 26.33 5.74
CA CYS A 152 7.92 25.13 6.08
C CYS A 152 6.41 25.44 5.98
N GLN A 153 5.64 24.46 5.51
CA GLN A 153 4.19 24.57 5.37
C GLN A 153 3.49 23.70 6.41
N ILE A 154 2.61 24.30 7.21
CA ILE A 154 1.76 23.53 8.12
C ILE A 154 0.57 23.01 7.31
N VAL A 155 0.47 21.69 7.19
CA VAL A 155 -0.58 21.00 6.46
C VAL A 155 -1.43 20.15 7.40
N GLY A 156 -2.65 19.83 6.98
CA GLY A 156 -3.59 19.01 7.76
C GLY A 156 -4.41 19.84 8.75
N ARG A 157 -5.74 19.68 8.71
CA ARG A 157 -6.66 20.38 9.64
C ARG A 157 -6.77 19.67 10.98
N ARG A 158 -7.02 18.35 10.95
CA ARG A 158 -7.21 17.55 12.17
C ARG A 158 -5.90 17.16 12.83
N PHE A 159 -4.89 16.80 12.03
CA PHE A 159 -3.57 16.41 12.51
C PHE A 159 -2.53 17.31 11.83
N PRO A 160 -2.36 18.54 12.31
CA PRO A 160 -1.43 19.47 11.68
C PRO A 160 0.02 18.98 11.81
N ILE A 161 0.77 19.01 10.72
CA ILE A 161 2.21 18.69 10.67
C ILE A 161 2.92 19.77 9.85
N CYS A 162 4.21 20.05 10.11
CA CYS A 162 4.99 20.90 9.19
C CYS A 162 5.72 20.05 8.15
N HIS A 163 5.51 20.38 6.88
CA HIS A 163 6.36 19.95 5.78
C HIS A 163 7.57 20.90 5.72
N VAL A 164 8.74 20.39 6.10
CA VAL A 164 10.01 21.10 6.00
C VAL A 164 10.68 20.70 4.69
N TYR A 165 10.91 21.69 3.83
CA TYR A 165 11.57 21.49 2.54
C TYR A 165 13.09 21.61 2.71
N VAL A 166 13.80 20.58 2.29
CA VAL A 166 15.26 20.55 2.23
C VAL A 166 15.64 20.03 0.85
N ASP A 167 16.14 20.92 0.01
CA ASP A 167 16.33 20.68 -1.42
C ASP A 167 15.01 20.17 -2.06
N ASP A 168 15.06 19.05 -2.80
CA ASP A 168 13.87 18.42 -3.40
C ASP A 168 13.15 17.43 -2.45
N ILE A 169 13.54 17.39 -1.17
CA ILE A 169 13.01 16.42 -0.19
C ILE A 169 12.11 17.12 0.83
N ILE A 170 10.95 16.51 1.09
CA ILE A 170 10.03 16.93 2.14
C ILE A 170 10.25 16.05 3.36
N ILE A 171 10.46 16.70 4.51
CA ILE A 171 10.56 16.04 5.82
C ILE A 171 9.35 16.43 6.64
N GLU A 172 8.60 15.43 7.10
CA GLU A 172 7.45 15.64 7.96
C GLU A 172 7.90 15.84 9.41
N VAL A 173 7.54 17.00 9.97
CA VAL A 173 7.84 17.36 11.36
C VAL A 173 6.54 17.54 12.12
N SER A 174 6.32 16.70 13.12
CA SER A 174 5.16 16.71 14.02
C SER A 174 5.55 17.19 15.43
N SER A 175 4.57 17.68 16.19
CA SER A 175 4.77 18.11 17.57
C SER A 175 4.02 17.21 18.54
N PHE A 176 4.62 16.92 19.71
CA PHE A 176 3.96 16.19 20.79
C PHE A 176 2.65 16.85 21.24
N SER A 177 2.56 18.17 21.19
CA SER A 177 1.37 18.94 21.59
C SER A 177 0.17 18.69 20.66
N THR A 178 0.46 18.46 19.37
CA THR A 178 -0.57 18.21 18.37
C THR A 178 -1.19 16.84 18.59
N SER A 179 -0.35 15.83 18.80
CA SER A 179 -0.80 14.48 19.17
C SER A 179 -1.64 14.51 20.46
N ALA A 180 -1.24 15.29 21.46
CA ALA A 180 -1.97 15.38 22.72
C ALA A 180 -3.39 15.99 22.59
N ARG A 181 -3.63 16.87 21.61
CA ARG A 181 -4.93 17.53 21.38
C ARG A 181 -5.91 16.68 20.57
N THR A 182 -5.41 15.78 19.73
CA THR A 182 -6.22 14.99 18.81
C THR A 182 -6.61 13.62 19.36
N GLY A 183 -5.89 13.12 20.36
CA GLY A 183 -6.19 11.84 21.01
C GLY A 183 -7.27 11.99 22.07
N LYS A 184 -8.31 11.14 22.01
CA LYS A 184 -9.09 10.83 23.23
C LYS A 184 -8.11 10.27 24.27
N ALA A 185 -8.35 10.60 25.56
CA ALA A 185 -7.55 10.04 26.64
C ALA A 185 -7.42 8.52 26.47
N PRO A 186 -6.24 7.93 26.69
CA PRO A 186 -6.07 6.50 26.54
C PRO A 186 -7.15 5.78 27.35
N ASN A 187 -7.67 4.68 26.83
CA ASN A 187 -8.59 3.82 27.56
C ASN A 187 -8.09 3.67 29.00
N LYS A 188 -9.02 3.70 29.98
CA LYS A 188 -8.74 3.61 31.43
C LYS A 188 -7.84 2.41 31.83
N SER A 189 -7.56 1.50 30.90
CA SER A 189 -6.68 0.35 31.03
C SER A 189 -5.18 0.67 30.97
N PHE A 190 -4.75 1.79 30.37
CA PHE A 190 -3.32 2.12 30.28
C PHE A 190 -2.86 2.95 31.48
N ARG A 191 -2.09 2.33 32.38
CA ARG A 191 -1.44 3.04 33.49
C ARG A 191 -0.10 3.62 33.03
N ARG A 192 0.26 4.80 33.55
CA ARG A 192 1.58 5.40 33.37
C ARG A 192 2.65 4.35 33.75
N PRO A 193 3.65 4.09 32.90
CA PRO A 193 4.69 3.13 33.22
C PRO A 193 5.42 3.50 34.51
N ALA A 194 5.82 2.50 35.30
CA ALA A 194 6.62 2.74 36.51
C ALA A 194 7.98 3.36 36.15
N GLY A 195 8.47 4.28 36.99
CA GLY A 195 9.77 4.95 36.80
C GLY A 195 9.81 5.96 35.63
N CYS A 196 8.65 6.35 35.10
CA CYS A 196 8.52 7.23 33.94
C CYS A 196 8.57 8.71 34.36
N ASP A 197 9.62 9.44 33.97
CA ASP A 197 9.70 10.90 34.14
C ASP A 197 8.68 11.63 33.23
N GLU A 198 8.59 12.96 33.31
CA GLU A 198 7.60 13.70 32.51
C GLU A 198 7.88 13.63 31.00
N ARG A 199 9.14 13.51 30.59
CA ARG A 199 9.52 13.37 29.17
C ARG A 199 9.13 11.99 28.66
N ASP A 200 9.43 10.96 29.44
CA ASP A 200 9.02 9.58 29.15
C ASP A 200 7.49 9.49 29.06
N TYR A 201 6.75 10.23 29.89
CA TYR A 201 5.29 10.24 29.88
C TYR A 201 4.74 10.83 28.58
N ILE A 202 5.31 11.94 28.10
CA ILE A 202 4.93 12.56 26.82
C ILE A 202 5.24 11.63 25.64
N ARG A 203 6.43 11.00 25.63
CA ARG A 203 6.80 10.03 24.58
C ARG A 203 5.88 8.81 24.58
N TRP A 204 5.62 8.23 25.76
CA TRP A 204 4.69 7.10 25.93
C TRP A 204 3.29 7.45 25.43
N LYS A 205 2.75 8.63 25.81
CA LYS A 205 1.42 9.08 25.38
C LYS A 205 1.34 9.24 23.85
N ASN A 206 2.41 9.67 23.19
CA ASN A 206 2.47 9.69 21.73
C ASN A 206 2.40 8.27 21.14
N CYS A 207 3.15 7.32 21.71
CA CYS A 207 3.18 5.94 21.25
C CYS A 207 1.79 5.28 21.33
N LEU A 208 1.00 5.60 22.36
CA LEU A 208 -0.36 5.06 22.55
C LEU A 208 -1.37 5.47 21.45
N GLN A 209 -1.11 6.56 20.73
CA GLN A 209 -2.00 7.05 19.67
C GLN A 209 -1.69 6.42 18.30
N ARG A 210 -0.65 5.60 18.22
CA ARG A 210 -0.21 4.98 16.98
C ARG A 210 -1.04 3.75 16.68
N ASP A 211 -0.98 3.33 15.42
CA ASP A 211 -1.78 2.24 14.90
C ASP A 211 -1.26 0.88 15.36
N PHE A 212 0.04 0.62 15.19
CA PHE A 212 0.68 -0.67 15.47
C PHE A 212 1.90 -0.53 16.39
N THR A 213 2.14 -1.56 17.20
CA THR A 213 3.26 -1.62 18.15
C THR A 213 4.60 -1.41 17.46
N VAL A 214 4.81 -2.05 16.32
CA VAL A 214 6.02 -1.94 15.49
C VAL A 214 6.26 -0.54 14.93
N ASN A 215 5.22 0.30 14.83
CA ASN A 215 5.33 1.71 14.43
C ASN A 215 5.39 2.66 15.65
N GLY A 216 5.31 2.13 16.87
CA GLY A 216 5.39 2.88 18.11
C GLY A 216 6.78 3.06 18.68
N LEU A 217 7.81 2.71 17.91
CA LEU A 217 9.21 2.88 18.30
C LEU A 217 9.66 4.32 18.04
N MET A 218 10.50 4.84 18.93
CA MET A 218 11.10 6.17 18.82
C MET A 218 12.61 6.06 18.91
N PHE A 219 13.33 6.78 18.06
CA PHE A 219 14.78 6.80 18.05
C PHE A 219 15.30 8.21 18.26
N ASP A 220 16.23 8.38 19.21
CA ASP A 220 17.04 9.59 19.39
C ASP A 220 18.43 9.37 18.80
N PRO A 221 18.74 9.94 17.62
CA PRO A 221 20.05 9.78 16.98
C PRO A 221 21.20 10.44 17.75
N SER A 222 20.90 11.35 18.67
CA SER A 222 21.92 12.06 19.43
C SER A 222 22.43 11.24 20.59
N GLU A 223 21.50 10.68 21.36
CA GLU A 223 21.79 9.83 22.51
C GLU A 223 22.04 8.37 22.09
N ASN A 224 21.78 8.05 20.81
CA ASN A 224 21.85 6.71 20.25
C ASN A 224 20.92 5.70 20.95
N VAL A 225 19.72 6.17 21.32
CA VAL A 225 18.76 5.36 22.10
C VAL A 225 17.48 5.12 21.31
N VAL A 226 17.04 3.86 21.27
CA VAL A 226 15.71 3.46 20.85
C VAL A 226 14.83 3.29 22.09
N TYR A 227 13.70 3.98 22.12
CA TYR A 227 12.68 3.86 23.15
C TYR A 227 11.57 2.91 22.68
N ASP A 228 11.31 1.88 23.48
CA ASP A 228 10.18 0.97 23.30
C ASP A 228 9.27 1.00 24.53
N TYR A 229 8.15 1.69 24.36
CA TYR A 229 7.16 1.93 25.40
C TYR A 229 6.01 0.92 25.39
N ILE A 230 5.84 0.17 24.31
CA ILE A 230 4.62 -0.62 24.04
C ILE A 230 4.91 -2.03 23.49
N GLY A 231 6.16 -2.49 23.51
CA GLY A 231 6.56 -3.83 23.09
C GLY A 231 6.79 -3.98 21.58
N GLY A 232 7.09 -2.89 20.87
CA GLY A 232 7.31 -2.92 19.42
C GLY A 232 8.52 -3.77 19.00
N VAL A 233 9.59 -3.81 19.81
CA VAL A 233 10.79 -4.61 19.50
C VAL A 233 10.50 -6.11 19.59
N GLU A 234 9.69 -6.53 20.55
CA GLU A 234 9.29 -7.94 20.65
C GLU A 234 8.41 -8.36 19.47
N ASP A 235 7.47 -7.52 19.06
CA ASP A 235 6.64 -7.80 17.89
C ASP A 235 7.44 -7.78 16.58
N LEU A 236 8.48 -6.94 16.47
CA LEU A 236 9.44 -6.99 15.38
C LEU A 236 10.18 -8.34 15.34
N ARG A 237 10.74 -8.77 16.48
CA ARG A 237 11.45 -10.06 16.60
C ARG A 237 10.55 -11.25 16.24
N ASN A 238 9.29 -11.21 16.68
CA ASN A 238 8.30 -12.24 16.42
C ASN A 238 7.60 -12.12 15.05
N SER A 239 7.95 -11.12 14.25
CA SER A 239 7.32 -10.83 12.95
C SER A 239 5.80 -10.74 13.05
N LYS A 240 5.31 -9.94 14.01
CA LYS A 240 3.88 -9.75 14.29
C LYS A 240 3.42 -8.33 13.99
N VAL A 241 2.26 -8.22 13.34
CA VAL A 241 1.50 -6.97 13.27
C VAL A 241 0.45 -7.00 14.37
N ARG A 242 0.66 -6.18 15.40
CA ARG A 242 -0.25 -5.99 16.54
C ARG A 242 -0.65 -4.52 16.64
N THR A 243 -1.91 -4.25 16.91
CA THR A 243 -2.40 -2.88 17.19
C THR A 243 -2.00 -2.43 18.59
N VAL A 244 -1.79 -1.13 18.79
CA VAL A 244 -1.40 -0.60 20.12
C VAL A 244 -2.53 -0.77 21.14
N SER A 245 -3.78 -0.56 20.70
CA SER A 245 -5.00 -0.85 21.45
C SER A 245 -5.70 -2.08 20.88
N ALA A 246 -6.79 -2.54 21.51
CA ALA A 246 -7.58 -3.66 21.01
C ALA A 246 -8.00 -3.42 19.55
N ALA A 247 -7.75 -4.41 18.67
CA ALA A 247 -7.86 -4.24 17.21
C ALA A 247 -9.24 -3.73 16.76
N ASN A 248 -10.33 -4.24 17.34
CA ASN A 248 -11.69 -3.80 17.04
C ASN A 248 -11.87 -2.29 17.28
N LEU A 249 -11.48 -1.80 18.46
CA LEU A 249 -11.56 -0.37 18.79
C LEU A 249 -10.67 0.48 17.87
N SER A 250 -9.46 0.00 17.59
CA SER A 250 -8.50 0.69 16.71
C SER A 250 -9.05 0.88 15.30
N PHE A 251 -9.71 -0.14 14.75
CA PHE A 251 -10.27 -0.12 13.39
C PHE A 251 -11.60 0.63 13.29
N VAL A 252 -12.39 0.68 14.37
CA VAL A 252 -13.57 1.55 14.45
C VAL A 252 -13.16 3.02 14.51
N GLU A 253 -12.07 3.34 15.22
CA GLU A 253 -11.53 4.71 15.29
C GLU A 253 -11.00 5.19 13.94
N ASP A 254 -10.18 4.39 13.26
CA ASP A 254 -9.72 4.66 11.89
C ASP A 254 -9.73 3.38 11.06
N THR A 255 -10.75 3.26 10.22
CA THR A 255 -10.96 2.11 9.33
C THR A 255 -9.80 1.91 8.34
N ALA A 256 -9.04 2.96 8.00
CA ALA A 256 -7.87 2.82 7.13
C ALA A 256 -6.77 1.94 7.78
N ARG A 257 -6.78 1.78 9.11
CA ARG A 257 -5.87 0.87 9.82
C ARG A 257 -6.04 -0.60 9.41
N ILE A 258 -7.20 -1.01 8.91
CA ILE A 258 -7.39 -2.36 8.34
C ILE A 258 -6.46 -2.55 7.14
N LEU A 259 -6.47 -1.61 6.20
CA LEU A 259 -5.59 -1.64 5.02
C LEU A 259 -4.13 -1.49 5.41
N ARG A 260 -3.82 -0.61 6.38
CA ARG A 260 -2.44 -0.46 6.89
C ARG A 260 -1.90 -1.75 7.51
N ALA A 261 -2.73 -2.51 8.23
CA ALA A 261 -2.32 -3.80 8.80
C ALA A 261 -1.89 -4.78 7.70
N ILE A 262 -2.71 -4.88 6.64
CA ILE A 262 -2.42 -5.72 5.47
C ILE A 262 -1.16 -5.27 4.75
N ARG A 263 -1.00 -3.96 4.55
CA ARG A 263 0.17 -3.37 3.91
C ARG A 263 1.46 -3.68 4.68
N ILE A 264 1.46 -3.48 5.99
CA ILE A 264 2.62 -3.75 6.85
C ILE A 264 2.94 -5.25 6.83
N ALA A 265 1.92 -6.11 6.97
CA ALA A 265 2.09 -7.55 6.91
C ALA A 265 2.69 -8.01 5.58
N ALA A 266 2.18 -7.50 4.45
CA ALA A 266 2.68 -7.83 3.12
C ALA A 266 4.13 -7.36 2.91
N ARG A 267 4.41 -6.08 3.19
CA ARG A 267 5.74 -5.48 2.99
C ARG A 267 6.83 -6.15 3.84
N LEU A 268 6.51 -6.46 5.10
CA LEU A 268 7.50 -6.99 6.05
C LEU A 268 7.55 -8.52 6.07
N GLY A 269 6.55 -9.21 5.50
CA GLY A 269 6.39 -10.66 5.65
C GLY A 269 5.88 -11.04 7.04
N PHE A 270 5.20 -10.13 7.73
CA PHE A 270 4.73 -10.34 9.10
C PHE A 270 3.37 -11.04 9.12
N SER A 271 3.11 -11.74 10.22
CA SER A 271 1.80 -12.33 10.49
C SER A 271 0.95 -11.41 11.37
N LEU A 272 -0.34 -11.32 11.06
CA LEU A 272 -1.28 -10.61 11.94
C LEU A 272 -1.46 -11.40 13.25
N THR A 273 -1.54 -10.71 14.39
CA THR A 273 -1.98 -11.34 15.64
C THR A 273 -3.43 -11.82 15.52
N LYS A 274 -3.84 -12.76 16.39
CA LYS A 274 -5.17 -13.40 16.31
C LYS A 274 -6.31 -12.38 16.39
N ASP A 275 -6.22 -11.43 17.31
CA ASP A 275 -7.19 -10.34 17.48
C ASP A 275 -7.28 -9.46 16.23
N VAL A 276 -6.13 -9.04 15.68
CA VAL A 276 -6.05 -8.26 14.43
C VAL A 276 -6.67 -9.02 13.27
N ALA A 277 -6.32 -10.29 13.10
CA ALA A 277 -6.84 -11.14 12.02
C ALA A 277 -8.37 -11.31 12.08
N ILE A 278 -8.92 -11.47 13.29
CA ILE A 278 -10.37 -11.56 13.52
C ILE A 278 -11.03 -10.22 13.20
N SER A 279 -10.54 -9.12 13.76
CA SER A 279 -11.12 -7.79 13.57
C SER A 279 -11.06 -7.30 12.12
N VAL A 280 -9.99 -7.64 11.37
CA VAL A 280 -9.92 -7.35 9.92
C VAL A 280 -11.10 -7.99 9.19
N LYS A 281 -11.45 -9.23 9.53
CA LYS A 281 -12.52 -9.98 8.84
C LYS A 281 -13.90 -9.45 9.24
N GLU A 282 -14.14 -9.24 10.53
CA GLU A 282 -15.40 -8.74 11.08
C GLU A 282 -15.73 -7.32 10.62
N LEU A 283 -14.71 -6.45 10.52
CA LEU A 283 -14.89 -5.05 10.15
C LEU A 283 -14.60 -4.77 8.67
N SER A 284 -14.36 -5.79 7.84
CA SER A 284 -14.09 -5.63 6.41
C SER A 284 -15.09 -4.73 5.68
N SER A 285 -16.40 -4.90 5.94
CA SER A 285 -17.48 -4.11 5.32
C SER A 285 -17.43 -2.62 5.66
N SER A 286 -16.76 -2.22 6.75
CA SER A 286 -16.59 -0.81 7.10
C SER A 286 -15.74 -0.04 6.09
N LEU A 287 -14.92 -0.73 5.29
CA LEU A 287 -14.17 -0.14 4.18
C LEU A 287 -15.06 0.53 3.15
N LEU A 288 -16.33 0.10 3.01
CA LEU A 288 -17.30 0.72 2.11
C LEU A 288 -17.62 2.18 2.47
N ARG A 289 -17.38 2.58 3.73
CA ARG A 289 -17.59 3.95 4.21
C ARG A 289 -16.31 4.78 4.23
N LEU A 290 -15.16 4.19 3.92
CA LEU A 290 -13.89 4.90 3.92
C LEU A 290 -13.80 5.80 2.69
N ASP A 291 -13.25 6.99 2.86
CA ASP A 291 -13.06 7.92 1.75
C ASP A 291 -12.25 7.26 0.61
N PRO A 292 -12.72 7.32 -0.65
CA PRO A 292 -12.04 6.66 -1.77
C PRO A 292 -10.59 7.12 -1.97
N SER A 293 -10.25 8.37 -1.62
CA SER A 293 -8.86 8.84 -1.69
C SER A 293 -7.96 8.13 -0.68
N ARG A 294 -8.46 7.80 0.52
CA ARG A 294 -7.73 7.01 1.52
C ARG A 294 -7.56 5.56 1.07
N ILE A 295 -8.60 4.97 0.48
CA ILE A 295 -8.50 3.63 -0.12
C ILE A 295 -7.42 3.61 -1.20
N ARG A 296 -7.49 4.55 -2.16
CA ARG A 296 -6.52 4.67 -3.25
C ARG A 296 -5.10 4.82 -2.74
N MET A 297 -4.89 5.66 -1.73
CA MET A 297 -3.58 5.86 -1.11
C MET A 297 -3.02 4.55 -0.54
N GLU A 298 -3.80 3.79 0.24
CA GLU A 298 -3.33 2.52 0.83
C GLU A 298 -3.09 1.44 -0.23
N ILE A 299 -3.97 1.33 -1.24
CA ILE A 299 -3.77 0.41 -2.37
C ILE A 299 -2.53 0.78 -3.17
N ASN A 300 -2.28 2.08 -3.41
CA ASN A 300 -1.08 2.52 -4.10
C ASN A 300 0.19 2.13 -3.31
N TYR A 301 0.19 2.29 -1.99
CA TYR A 301 1.32 1.84 -1.17
C TYR A 301 1.53 0.33 -1.22
N MET A 302 0.46 -0.47 -1.34
CA MET A 302 0.56 -1.92 -1.48
C MET A 302 1.17 -2.31 -2.84
N LEU A 303 0.73 -1.67 -3.92
CA LEU A 303 1.01 -2.12 -5.29
C LEU A 303 2.22 -1.45 -5.95
N ALA A 304 2.65 -0.26 -5.49
CA ALA A 304 3.70 0.51 -6.16
C ALA A 304 5.07 0.46 -5.47
N TYR A 305 5.18 -0.15 -4.29
CA TYR A 305 6.37 -0.06 -3.41
C TYR A 305 7.05 -1.43 -3.14
N GLY A 306 6.83 -2.42 -4.01
CA GLY A 306 7.56 -3.70 -3.96
C GLY A 306 6.96 -4.76 -3.03
N SER A 307 5.64 -4.75 -2.85
CA SER A 307 4.91 -5.75 -2.05
C SER A 307 3.54 -6.10 -2.63
N ALA A 308 3.34 -5.90 -3.92
CA ALA A 308 2.07 -6.01 -4.62
C ALA A 308 1.53 -7.44 -4.59
N GLU A 309 2.33 -8.45 -4.94
CA GLU A 309 1.89 -9.85 -4.94
C GLU A 309 1.46 -10.27 -3.53
N ALA A 310 2.31 -10.02 -2.52
CA ALA A 310 2.03 -10.33 -1.13
C ALA A 310 0.77 -9.62 -0.62
N SER A 311 0.58 -8.36 -1.02
CA SER A 311 -0.61 -7.58 -0.67
C SER A 311 -1.88 -8.16 -1.28
N LEU A 312 -1.86 -8.51 -2.57
CA LEU A 312 -2.99 -9.16 -3.24
C LEU A 312 -3.36 -10.49 -2.58
N ARG A 313 -2.37 -11.31 -2.21
CA ARG A 313 -2.60 -12.56 -1.46
C ARG A 313 -3.25 -12.31 -0.10
N LEU A 314 -2.82 -11.30 0.65
CA LEU A 314 -3.41 -10.99 1.95
C LEU A 314 -4.82 -10.40 1.81
N LEU A 315 -5.05 -9.50 0.86
CA LEU A 315 -6.39 -8.98 0.54
C LEU A 315 -7.33 -10.13 0.21
N TRP A 316 -6.89 -11.09 -0.61
CA TRP A 316 -7.66 -12.29 -0.92
C TRP A 316 -7.89 -13.16 0.32
N ARG A 317 -6.84 -13.44 1.11
CA ARG A 317 -6.93 -14.29 2.32
C ARG A 317 -7.96 -13.79 3.32
N PHE A 318 -8.07 -12.46 3.47
CA PHE A 318 -8.93 -11.82 4.47
C PHE A 318 -10.30 -11.36 3.94
N GLY A 319 -10.63 -11.60 2.67
CA GLY A 319 -11.94 -11.23 2.12
C GLY A 319 -12.07 -9.76 1.72
N LEU A 320 -10.95 -9.03 1.65
CA LEU A 320 -10.93 -7.60 1.34
C LEU A 320 -10.88 -7.35 -0.17
N MET A 321 -10.37 -8.31 -0.94
CA MET A 321 -10.29 -8.18 -2.39
C MET A 321 -11.66 -8.11 -3.06
N GLU A 322 -12.67 -8.79 -2.51
CA GLU A 322 -14.06 -8.71 -3.03
C GLU A 322 -14.70 -7.33 -2.87
N ILE A 323 -14.19 -6.51 -1.94
CA ILE A 323 -14.65 -5.14 -1.72
C ILE A 323 -13.83 -4.17 -2.57
N LEU A 324 -12.51 -4.36 -2.59
CA LEU A 324 -11.59 -3.36 -3.16
C LEU A 324 -11.28 -3.61 -4.63
N LEU A 325 -11.15 -4.87 -5.06
CA LEU A 325 -10.81 -5.25 -6.43
C LEU A 325 -11.75 -6.39 -6.91
N PRO A 326 -13.07 -6.15 -7.02
CA PRO A 326 -14.05 -7.22 -7.24
C PRO A 326 -13.84 -7.98 -8.56
N ILE A 327 -13.33 -7.29 -9.59
CA ILE A 327 -12.99 -7.89 -10.89
C ILE A 327 -11.88 -8.94 -10.74
N GLN A 328 -10.83 -8.62 -9.97
CA GLN A 328 -9.72 -9.53 -9.72
C GLN A 328 -10.13 -10.65 -8.75
N ALA A 329 -10.97 -10.36 -7.76
CA ALA A 329 -11.55 -11.38 -6.90
C ALA A 329 -12.37 -12.41 -7.70
N SER A 330 -13.21 -11.94 -8.63
CA SER A 330 -14.03 -12.80 -9.51
C SER A 330 -13.17 -13.76 -10.34
N TYR A 331 -12.03 -13.25 -10.85
CA TYR A 331 -11.03 -14.06 -11.53
C TYR A 331 -10.40 -15.12 -10.62
N LEU A 332 -10.00 -14.78 -9.38
CA LEU A 332 -9.46 -15.77 -8.45
C LEU A 332 -10.47 -16.88 -8.16
N VAL A 333 -11.74 -16.54 -8.01
CA VAL A 333 -12.79 -17.54 -7.79
C VAL A 333 -12.99 -18.42 -9.03
N SER A 334 -13.00 -17.85 -10.25
CA SER A 334 -13.19 -18.64 -11.48
C SER A 334 -12.04 -19.63 -11.73
N GLN A 335 -10.84 -19.31 -11.25
CA GLN A 335 -9.67 -20.20 -11.27
C GLN A 335 -9.65 -21.24 -10.12
N GLY A 336 -10.69 -21.30 -9.28
CA GLY A 336 -10.73 -22.15 -8.10
C GLY A 336 -9.65 -21.83 -7.06
N PHE A 337 -9.16 -20.59 -7.03
CA PHE A 337 -8.05 -20.15 -6.19
C PHE A 337 -8.51 -19.98 -4.74
N ARG A 338 -8.04 -20.86 -3.84
CA ARG A 338 -8.46 -20.86 -2.42
C ARG A 338 -7.86 -19.67 -1.66
N ARG A 339 -8.45 -19.32 -0.51
CA ARG A 339 -8.00 -18.17 0.33
C ARG A 339 -6.56 -18.28 0.84
N ARG A 340 -6.05 -19.50 1.00
CA ARG A 340 -4.69 -19.80 1.46
C ARG A 340 -3.89 -20.55 0.40
N ASP A 341 -4.24 -20.35 -0.87
CA ASP A 341 -3.58 -21.02 -1.97
C ASP A 341 -2.16 -20.49 -2.15
N GLY A 342 -1.20 -21.42 -2.21
CA GLY A 342 0.22 -21.12 -2.44
C GLY A 342 0.60 -21.07 -3.91
N ARG A 343 -0.29 -21.50 -4.82
CA ARG A 343 -0.03 -21.47 -6.26
C ARG A 343 0.10 -20.03 -6.77
N SER A 344 0.68 -19.89 -7.95
CA SER A 344 0.69 -18.65 -8.72
C SER A 344 -0.31 -18.74 -9.87
N ASN A 345 -0.67 -17.58 -10.42
CA ASN A 345 -1.44 -17.41 -11.65
C ASN A 345 -0.88 -16.18 -12.40
N MET A 346 -1.46 -15.82 -13.55
CA MET A 346 -0.91 -14.72 -14.37
C MET A 346 -0.94 -13.39 -13.61
N LEU A 347 -2.06 -13.05 -12.96
CA LEU A 347 -2.20 -11.83 -12.15
C LEU A 347 -1.09 -11.70 -11.10
N LEU A 348 -0.92 -12.74 -10.28
CA LEU A 348 0.10 -12.73 -9.21
C LEU A 348 1.52 -12.72 -9.79
N SER A 349 1.75 -13.37 -10.93
CA SER A 349 3.05 -13.38 -11.58
C SER A 349 3.44 -12.01 -12.16
N LEU A 350 2.49 -11.28 -12.75
CA LEU A 350 2.69 -9.90 -13.19
C LEU A 350 3.12 -9.00 -12.02
N PHE A 351 2.39 -9.08 -10.91
CA PHE A 351 2.70 -8.28 -9.72
C PHE A 351 3.98 -8.71 -9.00
N ARG A 352 4.32 -10.00 -9.02
CA ARG A 352 5.62 -10.49 -8.54
C ARG A 352 6.78 -9.94 -9.36
N ASN A 353 6.61 -9.86 -10.68
CA ASN A 353 7.61 -9.26 -11.57
C ASN A 353 7.69 -7.74 -11.39
N LEU A 354 6.59 -7.05 -11.12
CA LEU A 354 6.61 -5.66 -10.67
C LEU A 354 7.44 -5.50 -9.38
N ASP A 355 7.18 -6.35 -8.38
CA ASP A 355 7.86 -6.28 -7.08
C ASP A 355 9.37 -6.47 -7.14
N ARG A 356 9.89 -7.16 -8.18
CA ARG A 356 11.34 -7.29 -8.43
C ARG A 356 11.98 -5.97 -8.90
N LEU A 357 11.19 -5.09 -9.51
CA LEU A 357 11.67 -3.85 -10.14
C LEU A 357 11.53 -2.63 -9.23
N VAL A 358 10.50 -2.59 -8.38
CA VAL A 358 10.22 -1.46 -7.49
C VAL A 358 10.54 -1.78 -6.04
N ALA A 359 10.72 -0.75 -5.23
CA ALA A 359 10.96 -0.85 -3.79
C ALA A 359 10.56 0.46 -3.09
N PRO A 360 10.61 0.54 -1.76
CA PRO A 360 10.13 1.71 -1.02
C PRO A 360 10.71 3.07 -1.43
N ASP A 361 12.01 3.09 -1.73
CA ASP A 361 12.83 4.23 -2.15
C ASP A 361 12.80 4.45 -3.67
N ARG A 362 12.24 3.50 -4.42
CA ARG A 362 12.14 3.50 -5.88
C ARG A 362 10.74 3.03 -6.33
N PRO A 363 9.67 3.75 -5.96
CA PRO A 363 8.31 3.35 -6.29
C PRO A 363 7.99 3.61 -7.77
N CYS A 364 6.89 3.02 -8.25
CA CYS A 364 6.30 3.41 -9.53
C CYS A 364 5.07 4.33 -9.37
N SER A 365 4.68 5.01 -10.44
CA SER A 365 3.41 5.72 -10.50
C SER A 365 2.22 4.77 -10.40
N GLU A 366 1.10 5.26 -9.85
CA GLU A 366 -0.12 4.46 -9.69
C GLU A 366 -0.69 3.97 -11.05
N PHE A 367 -0.41 4.76 -12.08
CA PHE A 367 -0.71 4.48 -13.47
C PHE A 367 -0.19 3.12 -13.98
N LEU A 368 1.00 2.68 -13.53
CA LEU A 368 1.61 1.42 -13.99
C LEU A 368 0.78 0.21 -13.53
N TRP A 369 0.48 0.12 -12.23
CA TRP A 369 -0.24 -1.04 -11.70
C TRP A 369 -1.71 -1.05 -12.16
N ILE A 370 -2.33 0.11 -12.38
CA ILE A 370 -3.67 0.17 -12.99
C ILE A 370 -3.62 -0.36 -14.43
N GLY A 371 -2.56 -0.01 -15.19
CA GLY A 371 -2.32 -0.56 -16.52
C GLY A 371 -2.16 -2.08 -16.52
N ILE A 372 -1.47 -2.64 -15.52
CA ILE A 372 -1.34 -4.11 -15.34
C ILE A 372 -2.71 -4.75 -15.06
N LEU A 373 -3.55 -4.15 -14.21
CA LEU A 373 -4.91 -4.66 -13.95
C LEU A 373 -5.79 -4.66 -15.20
N ALA A 374 -5.75 -3.57 -15.98
CA ALA A 374 -6.50 -3.45 -17.23
C ALA A 374 -6.00 -4.45 -18.28
N PHE A 375 -4.68 -4.61 -18.39
CA PHE A 375 -4.05 -5.59 -19.27
C PHE A 375 -4.45 -7.02 -18.94
N HIS A 376 -4.29 -7.42 -17.68
CA HIS A 376 -4.70 -8.74 -17.22
C HIS A 376 -6.19 -8.98 -17.50
N LYS A 377 -7.04 -8.00 -17.23
CA LYS A 377 -8.49 -8.13 -17.48
C LYS A 377 -8.81 -8.30 -18.97
N ALA A 378 -8.10 -7.60 -19.85
CA ALA A 378 -8.28 -7.75 -21.30
C ALA A 378 -7.98 -9.17 -21.78
N LEU A 379 -6.91 -9.79 -21.24
CA LEU A 379 -6.56 -11.17 -21.57
C LEU A 379 -7.50 -12.20 -20.95
N VAL A 380 -8.01 -11.94 -19.74
CA VAL A 380 -9.05 -12.80 -19.13
C VAL A 380 -10.33 -12.80 -19.95
N ASP A 381 -10.73 -11.64 -20.50
CA ASP A 381 -11.92 -11.56 -21.36
C ASP A 381 -11.71 -12.19 -22.74
N GLN A 382 -10.50 -12.03 -23.29
CA GLN A 382 -10.14 -12.52 -24.62
C GLN A 382 -8.69 -13.00 -24.58
N PRO A 383 -8.46 -14.31 -24.35
CA PRO A 383 -7.13 -14.89 -24.40
C PRO A 383 -6.43 -14.59 -25.72
N ARG A 384 -5.11 -14.39 -25.66
CA ARG A 384 -4.29 -14.02 -26.83
C ARG A 384 -3.09 -14.92 -27.01
N ASP A 385 -2.66 -15.04 -28.26
CA ASP A 385 -1.42 -15.73 -28.60
C ASP A 385 -0.22 -15.00 -27.96
N PRO A 386 0.76 -15.71 -27.37
CA PRO A 386 1.96 -15.13 -26.80
C PRO A 386 2.74 -14.21 -27.74
N THR A 387 2.72 -14.47 -29.05
CA THR A 387 3.35 -13.65 -30.09
C THR A 387 2.63 -12.32 -30.25
N VAL A 388 1.30 -12.30 -30.18
CA VAL A 388 0.49 -11.07 -30.21
C VAL A 388 0.79 -10.21 -28.99
N VAL A 389 0.88 -10.83 -27.81
CA VAL A 389 1.19 -10.10 -26.57
C VAL A 389 2.62 -9.56 -26.58
N ALA A 390 3.60 -10.34 -27.07
CA ALA A 390 4.98 -9.91 -27.25
C ALA A 390 5.10 -8.74 -28.25
N SER A 391 4.44 -8.87 -29.41
CA SER A 391 4.41 -7.84 -30.46
C SER A 391 3.78 -6.54 -29.92
N PHE A 392 2.70 -6.65 -29.14
CA PHE A 392 2.09 -5.51 -28.47
C PHE A 392 3.07 -4.83 -27.50
N CYS A 393 3.77 -5.60 -26.67
CA CYS A 393 4.73 -5.05 -25.73
C CYS A 393 5.88 -4.33 -26.43
N LEU A 394 6.40 -4.90 -27.53
CA LEU A 394 7.44 -4.26 -28.35
C LEU A 394 6.92 -2.99 -29.01
N ALA A 395 5.71 -2.99 -29.56
CA ALA A 395 5.13 -1.82 -30.23
C ALA A 395 4.83 -0.64 -29.29
N ILE A 396 4.55 -0.89 -28.00
CA ILE A 396 4.37 0.19 -27.01
C ILE A 396 5.70 0.63 -26.38
N TYR A 397 6.69 -0.26 -26.33
CA TYR A 397 7.97 0.00 -25.68
C TYR A 397 8.99 0.62 -26.63
N SER A 398 9.31 -0.13 -27.68
CA SER A 398 10.26 0.25 -28.70
C SER A 398 9.50 1.14 -29.67
N GLU A 399 10.07 2.28 -30.04
CA GLU A 399 9.49 3.20 -31.01
C GLU A 399 9.51 2.64 -32.46
N VAL A 400 9.51 1.31 -32.59
CA VAL A 400 9.60 0.51 -33.82
C VAL A 400 8.24 0.37 -34.48
N SER A 401 8.25 0.08 -35.78
CA SER A 401 7.02 -0.23 -36.50
C SER A 401 6.38 -1.53 -35.97
N LEU A 402 5.07 -1.67 -36.18
CA LEU A 402 4.36 -2.89 -35.81
C LEU A 402 4.89 -4.11 -36.57
N SER A 403 5.31 -3.95 -37.82
CA SER A 403 5.93 -4.99 -38.63
C SER A 403 7.23 -5.51 -38.01
N GLU A 404 8.11 -4.59 -37.59
CA GLU A 404 9.37 -4.91 -36.92
C GLU A 404 9.12 -5.57 -35.55
N ALA A 405 8.16 -5.06 -34.76
CA ALA A 405 7.76 -5.68 -33.51
C ALA A 405 7.30 -7.13 -33.67
N ILE A 406 6.55 -7.43 -34.73
CA ILE A 406 6.10 -8.80 -35.05
C ILE A 406 7.27 -9.68 -35.47
N ALA A 407 8.19 -9.17 -36.29
CA ALA A 407 9.37 -9.91 -36.71
C ALA A 407 10.25 -10.30 -35.51
N ILE A 408 10.50 -9.34 -34.60
CA ILE A 408 11.25 -9.59 -33.37
C ILE A 408 10.51 -10.59 -32.48
N ALA A 409 9.20 -10.44 -32.29
CA ALA A 409 8.40 -11.36 -31.48
C ALA A 409 8.44 -12.80 -32.01
N ARG A 410 8.39 -12.99 -33.34
CA ARG A 410 8.49 -14.31 -33.99
C ARG A 410 9.88 -14.93 -33.88
N SER A 411 10.92 -14.11 -33.84
CA SER A 411 12.29 -14.58 -33.65
C SER A 411 12.58 -15.07 -32.23
N ASN A 412 11.71 -14.76 -31.27
CA ASN A 412 11.88 -15.18 -29.89
C ASN A 412 11.60 -16.69 -29.74
N SER A 413 12.66 -17.48 -29.62
CA SER A 413 12.60 -18.93 -29.44
C SER A 413 12.31 -19.38 -27.99
N LYS A 414 12.15 -18.44 -27.05
CA LYS A 414 11.89 -18.79 -25.64
C LYS A 414 10.53 -19.47 -25.49
N GLN A 415 10.49 -20.53 -24.69
CA GLN A 415 9.25 -21.21 -24.34
C GLN A 415 8.38 -20.27 -23.49
N HIS A 416 7.15 -20.03 -23.94
CA HIS A 416 6.17 -19.27 -23.18
C HIS A 416 5.58 -20.13 -22.04
N ASN A 417 5.08 -19.49 -21.00
CA ASN A 417 4.41 -20.18 -19.91
C ASN A 417 3.04 -20.71 -20.33
N SER A 418 2.96 -22.01 -20.61
CA SER A 418 1.74 -22.68 -21.06
C SER A 418 0.70 -22.93 -19.97
N HIS A 419 0.96 -22.54 -18.71
CA HIS A 419 0.02 -22.74 -17.60
C HIS A 419 -1.01 -21.62 -17.45
N PHE A 420 -0.86 -20.51 -18.16
CA PHE A 420 -1.78 -19.36 -18.09
C PHE A 420 -2.91 -19.52 -19.11
N GLN A 421 -4.15 -19.56 -18.62
CA GLN A 421 -5.36 -19.69 -19.46
C GLN A 421 -5.65 -18.41 -20.27
N GLU A 422 -5.06 -17.30 -19.86
CA GLU A 422 -5.07 -16.01 -20.53
C GLU A 422 -4.24 -15.99 -21.81
N LEU A 423 -3.35 -16.98 -21.97
CA LEU A 423 -2.57 -17.19 -23.17
C LEU A 423 -3.20 -18.36 -23.95
N SER A 424 -3.61 -18.10 -25.19
CA SER A 424 -4.15 -19.14 -26.05
C SER A 424 -3.02 -19.94 -26.71
N SER A 425 -3.19 -21.25 -26.83
CA SER A 425 -2.34 -22.06 -27.70
C SER A 425 -2.54 -21.63 -29.15
N PRO A 426 -1.48 -21.53 -29.98
CA PRO A 426 -1.62 -21.17 -31.38
C PRO A 426 -2.54 -22.16 -32.08
N GLU A 427 -3.61 -21.67 -32.70
CA GLU A 427 -4.35 -22.48 -33.68
C GLU A 427 -3.34 -22.86 -34.77
N LYS A 428 -3.31 -24.15 -35.14
CA LYS A 428 -2.45 -24.71 -36.19
C LYS A 428 -2.85 -24.23 -37.59
N ASP A 429 -3.34 -23.00 -37.73
CA ASP A 429 -3.61 -22.39 -39.02
C ASP A 429 -2.31 -21.83 -39.58
N THR A 430 -1.72 -22.67 -40.42
CA THR A 430 -0.69 -22.33 -41.39
C THR A 430 -1.04 -21.04 -42.11
N ALA A 431 -0.09 -20.09 -42.08
CA ALA A 431 -0.19 -18.72 -42.61
C ALA A 431 -1.00 -17.73 -41.75
N ASP A 432 -0.50 -17.45 -40.55
CA ASP A 432 -0.87 -16.25 -39.82
C ASP A 432 -0.20 -15.04 -40.50
N SER A 433 -0.89 -14.46 -41.48
CA SER A 433 -0.37 -13.31 -42.22
C SER A 433 -0.06 -12.18 -41.23
N GLU A 434 1.05 -11.47 -41.43
CA GLU A 434 1.49 -10.36 -40.58
C GLU A 434 0.37 -9.33 -40.33
N SER A 435 -0.54 -9.18 -41.31
CA SER A 435 -1.77 -8.39 -41.21
C SER A 435 -2.74 -8.89 -40.13
N LYS A 436 -2.94 -10.21 -39.99
CA LYS A 436 -3.79 -10.80 -38.94
C LYS A 436 -3.22 -10.49 -37.54
N ILE A 437 -1.94 -10.75 -37.32
CA ILE A 437 -1.28 -10.46 -36.03
C ILE A 437 -1.36 -8.97 -35.73
N SER A 438 -1.09 -8.11 -36.72
CA SER A 438 -1.21 -6.65 -36.59
C SER A 438 -2.61 -6.22 -36.13
N GLN A 439 -3.67 -6.78 -36.73
CA GLN A 439 -5.04 -6.53 -36.32
C GLN A 439 -5.32 -7.02 -34.90
N GLN A 440 -4.80 -8.19 -34.51
CA GLN A 440 -4.97 -8.70 -33.15
C GLN A 440 -4.26 -7.83 -32.11
N VAL A 441 -3.08 -7.30 -32.43
CA VAL A 441 -2.33 -6.37 -31.56
C VAL A 441 -3.12 -5.07 -31.35
N ILE A 442 -3.71 -4.51 -32.41
CA ILE A 442 -4.59 -3.32 -32.31
C ILE A 442 -5.82 -3.63 -31.46
N LYS A 443 -6.49 -4.77 -31.70
CA LYS A 443 -7.64 -5.21 -30.90
C LYS A 443 -7.28 -5.40 -29.43
N LEU A 444 -6.10 -5.95 -29.11
CA LEU A 444 -5.62 -6.08 -27.74
C LEU A 444 -5.50 -4.70 -27.09
N ALA A 445 -4.88 -3.72 -27.76
CA ALA A 445 -4.79 -2.35 -27.25
C ALA A 445 -6.16 -1.74 -26.95
N GLU A 446 -7.14 -1.92 -27.84
CA GLU A 446 -8.53 -1.48 -27.65
C GLU A 446 -9.21 -2.18 -26.47
N SER A 447 -9.01 -3.50 -26.33
CA SER A 447 -9.52 -4.29 -25.20
C SER A 447 -8.95 -3.81 -23.87
N ILE A 448 -7.66 -3.47 -23.80
CA ILE A 448 -7.03 -2.93 -22.59
C ILE A 448 -7.61 -1.57 -22.23
N ARG A 449 -7.79 -0.68 -23.21
CA ARG A 449 -8.43 0.62 -22.99
C ARG A 449 -9.88 0.48 -22.52
N SER A 450 -10.63 -0.44 -23.12
CA SER A 450 -11.99 -0.77 -22.70
C SER A 450 -12.03 -1.33 -21.27
N ALA A 451 -11.09 -2.22 -20.92
CA ALA A 451 -10.95 -2.74 -19.57
C ALA A 451 -10.63 -1.63 -18.56
N ALA A 452 -9.75 -0.68 -18.90
CA ALA A 452 -9.44 0.47 -18.04
C ALA A 452 -10.69 1.31 -17.75
N ARG A 453 -11.55 1.61 -18.75
CA ARG A 453 -12.82 2.32 -18.53
C ARG A 453 -13.76 1.57 -17.59
N LYS A 454 -13.82 0.25 -17.73
CA LYS A 454 -14.65 -0.62 -16.89
C LYS A 454 -14.20 -0.62 -15.42
N LEU A 455 -12.92 -0.36 -15.12
CA LEU A 455 -12.43 -0.21 -13.74
C LEU A 455 -12.99 1.04 -13.01
N ASN A 456 -13.68 1.95 -13.72
CA ASN A 456 -14.39 3.10 -13.12
C ASN A 456 -15.92 2.96 -13.13
N ASN A 457 -16.45 1.89 -13.72
CA ASN A 457 -17.88 1.75 -13.95
C ASN A 457 -18.51 1.01 -12.76
N ARG A 458 -19.36 1.71 -12.00
CA ARG A 458 -20.01 1.18 -10.81
C ARG A 458 -20.82 -0.07 -11.09
N ASP A 459 -21.65 -0.06 -12.13
CA ASP A 459 -22.50 -1.21 -12.49
C ASP A 459 -21.64 -2.42 -12.89
N TYR A 460 -20.56 -2.17 -13.63
CA TYR A 460 -19.63 -3.22 -14.02
C TYR A 460 -18.94 -3.86 -12.81
N ILE A 461 -18.52 -3.05 -11.85
CA ILE A 461 -17.87 -3.50 -10.60
C ILE A 461 -18.87 -4.25 -9.73
N ALA A 462 -20.07 -3.71 -9.54
CA ALA A 462 -21.14 -4.35 -8.79
C ALA A 462 -21.49 -5.74 -9.35
N ASN A 463 -21.47 -5.88 -10.67
CA ASN A 463 -21.77 -7.13 -11.35
C ASN A 463 -20.59 -8.12 -11.37
N ALA A 464 -19.37 -7.71 -11.03
CA ALA A 464 -18.19 -8.57 -11.11
C ALA A 464 -18.30 -9.82 -10.21
N MET A 465 -18.94 -9.68 -9.04
CA MET A 465 -19.16 -10.75 -8.07
C MET A 465 -20.59 -11.32 -8.12
N SER A 466 -21.41 -10.95 -9.12
CA SER A 466 -22.82 -11.39 -9.22
C SER A 466 -23.00 -12.91 -9.26
N LYS A 467 -22.03 -13.64 -9.82
CA LYS A 467 -22.02 -15.12 -9.87
C LYS A 467 -21.70 -15.77 -8.50
N TYR A 468 -21.37 -14.99 -7.48
CA TYR A 468 -20.91 -15.45 -6.17
C TYR A 468 -21.69 -14.78 -5.04
N PRO A 469 -22.95 -15.17 -4.80
CA PRO A 469 -23.87 -14.46 -3.90
C PRO A 469 -23.44 -14.42 -2.42
N GLN A 470 -22.49 -15.27 -2.02
CA GLN A 470 -21.89 -15.27 -0.68
C GLN A 470 -20.80 -14.19 -0.51
N ALA A 471 -20.35 -13.57 -1.62
CA ALA A 471 -19.39 -12.48 -1.57
C ALA A 471 -20.08 -11.17 -1.16
N PRO A 472 -19.39 -10.28 -0.43
CA PRO A 472 -19.93 -8.96 -0.15
C PRO A 472 -20.17 -8.23 -1.47
N GLY A 473 -21.35 -7.63 -1.63
CA GLY A 473 -21.62 -6.72 -2.74
C GLY A 473 -20.77 -5.45 -2.60
N SER A 474 -20.13 -5.03 -3.68
CA SER A 474 -19.40 -3.77 -3.72
C SER A 474 -19.46 -3.15 -5.12
N ASP A 475 -19.81 -1.87 -5.18
CA ASP A 475 -19.74 -1.01 -6.36
C ASP A 475 -18.61 0.03 -6.22
N MET A 476 -17.64 -0.26 -5.34
CA MET A 476 -16.60 0.69 -4.91
C MET A 476 -15.73 1.14 -6.09
N VAL A 477 -15.78 2.44 -6.37
CA VAL A 477 -14.91 3.11 -7.35
C VAL A 477 -14.00 4.07 -6.61
N PHE A 478 -12.70 3.77 -6.60
CA PHE A 478 -11.68 4.63 -5.98
C PHE A 478 -10.61 5.12 -6.96
N LEU A 479 -10.61 4.65 -8.21
CA LEU A 479 -9.73 5.13 -9.26
C LEU A 479 -10.29 6.44 -9.84
N SER A 480 -9.43 7.43 -10.05
CA SER A 480 -9.89 8.68 -10.66
C SER A 480 -9.99 8.55 -12.18
N ARG A 481 -10.97 9.23 -12.78
CA ARG A 481 -11.15 9.26 -14.23
C ARG A 481 -9.91 9.78 -14.96
N LEU A 482 -9.26 10.82 -14.43
CA LEU A 482 -8.02 11.39 -14.98
C LEU A 482 -6.89 10.35 -15.04
N MET A 483 -6.77 9.50 -14.02
CA MET A 483 -5.75 8.44 -14.03
C MET A 483 -6.06 7.37 -15.07
N LEU A 484 -7.33 7.01 -15.26
CA LEU A 484 -7.72 6.05 -16.29
C LEU A 484 -7.58 6.59 -17.70
N GLU A 485 -7.83 7.89 -17.92
CA GLU A 485 -7.52 8.55 -19.19
C GLU A 485 -6.02 8.53 -19.49
N ARG A 486 -5.16 8.65 -18.47
CA ARG A 486 -3.71 8.38 -18.64
C ARG A 486 -3.48 6.93 -19.05
N VAL A 487 -4.08 5.94 -18.36
CA VAL A 487 -4.00 4.49 -18.71
C VAL A 487 -4.36 4.27 -20.17
N GLU A 488 -5.43 4.89 -20.65
CA GLU A 488 -5.81 4.79 -22.05
C GLU A 488 -4.77 5.38 -23.00
N LYS A 489 -4.20 6.55 -22.68
CA LYS A 489 -3.12 7.17 -23.46
C LYS A 489 -1.85 6.31 -23.47
N MET A 490 -1.58 5.53 -22.42
CA MET A 490 -0.48 4.57 -22.40
C MET A 490 -0.56 3.61 -23.58
N PHE A 491 -1.77 3.15 -23.89
CA PHE A 491 -2.02 2.09 -24.85
C PHE A 491 -2.61 2.60 -26.18
N GLY A 492 -2.68 3.92 -26.39
CA GLY A 492 -3.31 4.52 -27.58
C GLY A 492 -2.44 4.53 -28.84
N ASN A 493 -1.11 4.48 -28.72
CA ASN A 493 -0.17 4.80 -29.82
C ASN A 493 0.50 3.57 -30.44
N VAL A 494 -0.22 2.46 -30.61
CA VAL A 494 0.33 1.25 -31.23
C VAL A 494 0.56 1.41 -32.75
N ARG A 495 -0.08 2.40 -33.38
CA ARG A 495 0.17 2.80 -34.77
C ARG A 495 1.12 4.00 -34.82
N ARG A 496 2.42 3.77 -35.07
CA ARG A 496 3.30 4.82 -35.59
C ARG A 496 3.42 4.70 -37.11
N LYS A 497 3.54 5.85 -37.78
CA LYS A 497 3.81 5.95 -39.23
C LYS A 497 5.28 5.57 -39.47
N GLU A 498 5.56 4.87 -40.56
CA GLU A 498 6.90 4.39 -40.98
C GLU A 498 7.98 5.50 -41.16
N ASN A 499 7.62 6.79 -41.01
CA ASN A 499 8.45 7.93 -41.41
C ASN A 499 8.89 8.86 -40.25
N GLN A 500 9.02 8.37 -39.02
CA GLN A 500 9.68 9.14 -37.95
C GLN A 500 11.12 8.66 -37.79
N GLU A 501 12.05 9.62 -37.67
CA GLU A 501 13.48 9.37 -37.54
C GLU A 501 13.79 8.37 -36.43
N ARG A 502 14.82 7.54 -36.69
CA ARG A 502 15.30 6.51 -35.77
C ARG A 502 15.89 7.16 -34.53
N ASP A 503 15.20 7.04 -33.40
CA ASP A 503 15.88 7.00 -32.11
C ASP A 503 16.32 5.55 -31.87
N ASP A 504 17.59 5.34 -31.50
CA ASP A 504 18.16 4.02 -31.21
C ASP A 504 17.20 3.19 -30.35
N VAL A 505 16.83 1.99 -30.81
CA VAL A 505 15.94 1.07 -30.08
C VAL A 505 16.56 0.83 -28.70
N PRO A 506 15.97 1.36 -27.61
CA PRO A 506 16.56 1.19 -26.31
C PRO A 506 16.55 -0.31 -25.97
N SER A 507 17.65 -0.84 -25.44
CA SER A 507 17.66 -2.20 -24.89
C SER A 507 16.71 -2.29 -23.69
N LEU A 508 15.93 -3.38 -23.60
CA LEU A 508 15.06 -3.70 -22.45
C LEU A 508 15.87 -3.83 -21.14
N GLU A 509 17.19 -4.02 -21.27
CA GLU A 509 18.15 -4.13 -20.17
C GLU A 509 18.67 -2.77 -19.66
N ARG A 510 18.32 -1.66 -20.32
CA ARG A 510 18.72 -0.32 -19.88
C ARG A 510 18.21 -0.05 -18.46
N ARG A 511 19.05 0.59 -17.64
CA ARG A 511 18.73 0.95 -16.24
C ARG A 511 17.43 1.77 -16.14
N ILE A 512 16.57 1.38 -15.20
CA ILE A 512 15.28 2.05 -14.92
C ILE A 512 15.52 3.46 -14.41
N ASN A 513 14.83 4.45 -14.97
CA ASN A 513 14.81 5.82 -14.45
C ASN A 513 13.68 5.94 -13.44
N TYR A 514 13.98 5.65 -12.17
CA TYR A 514 12.99 5.64 -11.10
C TYR A 514 12.34 7.01 -10.83
N LYS A 515 13.04 8.12 -11.11
CA LYS A 515 12.45 9.47 -10.99
C LYS A 515 11.31 9.64 -12.01
N SER A 516 11.57 9.30 -13.28
CA SER A 516 10.56 9.34 -14.33
C SER A 516 9.43 8.33 -14.09
N LEU A 517 9.76 7.12 -13.63
CA LEU A 517 8.78 6.08 -13.33
C LEU A 517 7.82 6.50 -12.21
N ALA A 518 8.34 7.10 -11.13
CA ALA A 518 7.54 7.60 -10.02
C ALA A 518 6.60 8.75 -10.44
N LEU A 519 7.08 9.63 -11.33
CA LEU A 519 6.29 10.72 -11.92
C LEU A 519 5.25 10.24 -12.96
N GLY A 520 5.33 8.98 -13.38
CA GLY A 520 4.43 8.39 -14.37
C GLY A 520 4.69 8.90 -15.78
N ASP A 521 5.97 9.11 -16.12
CA ASP A 521 6.40 9.36 -17.50
C ASP A 521 5.94 8.21 -18.41
N PHE A 522 5.40 8.54 -19.59
CA PHE A 522 4.80 7.55 -20.47
C PHE A 522 5.83 6.57 -21.05
N HIS A 523 6.99 7.08 -21.47
CA HIS A 523 8.02 6.26 -22.10
C HIS A 523 8.61 5.29 -21.08
N GLU A 524 9.01 5.79 -19.92
CA GLU A 524 9.55 4.98 -18.84
C GLU A 524 8.54 3.95 -18.33
N THR A 525 7.26 4.34 -18.18
CA THR A 525 6.21 3.43 -17.71
C THR A 525 5.93 2.31 -18.72
N ARG A 526 5.84 2.63 -20.03
CA ARG A 526 5.63 1.61 -21.07
C ARG A 526 6.78 0.61 -21.12
N ARG A 527 8.02 1.08 -20.96
CA ARG A 527 9.21 0.22 -20.87
C ARG A 527 9.11 -0.75 -19.70
N VAL A 528 8.86 -0.24 -18.50
CA VAL A 528 8.77 -1.09 -17.29
C VAL A 528 7.58 -2.05 -17.40
N PHE A 529 6.44 -1.60 -17.92
CA PHE A 529 5.29 -2.45 -18.21
C PHE A 529 5.64 -3.58 -19.16
N ALA A 530 6.26 -3.29 -20.31
CA ALA A 530 6.65 -4.29 -21.30
C ALA A 530 7.60 -5.33 -20.68
N ARG A 531 8.60 -4.88 -19.91
CA ARG A 531 9.50 -5.79 -19.18
C ARG A 531 8.76 -6.72 -18.23
N ILE A 532 7.82 -6.21 -17.43
CA ILE A 532 7.01 -7.01 -16.51
C ILE A 532 6.23 -8.09 -17.27
N VAL A 533 5.61 -7.72 -18.40
CA VAL A 533 4.83 -8.65 -19.21
C VAL A 533 5.73 -9.70 -19.87
N PHE A 534 6.86 -9.29 -20.45
CA PHE A 534 7.85 -10.21 -21.03
C PHE A 534 8.37 -11.22 -20.00
N ASP A 535 8.79 -10.76 -18.83
CA ASP A 535 9.27 -11.62 -17.73
C ASP A 535 8.18 -12.54 -17.18
N THR A 536 6.90 -12.23 -17.45
CA THR A 536 5.76 -13.07 -17.05
C THR A 536 5.46 -14.15 -18.09
N ILE A 537 5.48 -13.81 -19.38
CA ILE A 537 5.13 -14.72 -20.48
C ILE A 537 6.30 -15.64 -20.80
N TYR A 538 7.53 -15.10 -20.82
CA TYR A 538 8.77 -15.81 -21.12
C TYR A 538 9.67 -15.78 -19.89
N PRO A 539 9.32 -16.52 -18.82
CA PRO A 539 10.13 -16.54 -17.62
C PRO A 539 11.55 -16.99 -17.95
N LEU A 540 12.54 -16.35 -17.30
CA LEU A 540 13.93 -16.83 -17.35
C LEU A 540 13.97 -18.25 -16.74
N ALA A 541 14.60 -19.17 -17.45
CA ALA A 541 14.77 -20.57 -17.05
C ALA A 541 15.51 -20.71 -15.72
#